data_AF-A0A3C0NJF6-F1
#
_entry.id   AF-A0A3C0NJF6-F1
#
_cell.length_a   1.000
_cell.length_b   1.000
_cell.length_c   1.000
_cell.angle_alpha   90.00
_cell.angle_beta   90.00
_cell.angle_gamma   90.00
#
_symmetry.space_group_name_H-M   'P 1'
#
loop_
_entity.id
_entity.type
_entity.pdbx_description
1 polymer ?
#
loop_
_entity_poly.entity_id
_entity_poly.type
_entity_poly.pdbx_seq_one_letter_code
_entity_poly.pdbx_strand_id
1 'polypeptide(L)'
;MSYDNACKYLAEQYPAEFVSWLLSAQSQDIKVLKTELTLERFEKDLIRGFFREDVMRESVIYQDILQQGLQQGRQEGRQEGRQEGEVALITRQLTRRLGEVNSLLIERIRRLSTEQL
;
A
#
# COMPACT_ATOMS: atom_id res chain seq x y z
N MET A 1 19.48 -14.99 -9.30
CA MET A 1 19.48 -16.30 -9.99
C MET A 1 18.66 -16.12 -11.25
N SER A 2 19.32 -16.10 -12.41
CA SER A 2 18.75 -15.79 -13.72
C SER A 2 18.32 -17.08 -14.42
N TYR A 3 17.22 -17.66 -13.97
CA TYR A 3 16.56 -18.74 -14.70
C TYR A 3 15.18 -18.22 -15.12
N ASP A 4 14.77 -18.56 -16.34
CA ASP A 4 13.41 -18.42 -16.92
C ASP A 4 13.01 -17.23 -17.81
N ASN A 5 13.95 -16.45 -18.37
CA ASN A 5 13.57 -15.50 -19.42
C ASN A 5 13.53 -16.09 -20.84
N ALA A 6 14.19 -17.21 -21.10
CA ALA A 6 14.26 -17.78 -22.46
C ALA A 6 12.91 -18.38 -22.90
N CYS A 7 12.27 -19.19 -22.06
CA CYS A 7 10.96 -19.77 -22.36
C CYS A 7 9.90 -18.68 -22.53
N LYS A 8 9.90 -17.68 -21.63
CA LYS A 8 9.02 -16.51 -21.74
C LYS A 8 9.27 -15.75 -23.05
N TYR A 9 10.51 -15.41 -23.34
CA TYR A 9 10.89 -14.68 -24.55
C TYR A 9 10.47 -15.44 -25.82
N LEU A 10 10.72 -16.75 -25.88
CA LEU A 10 10.33 -17.59 -27.01
C LEU A 10 8.81 -17.69 -27.13
N ALA A 11 8.08 -17.86 -26.02
CA ALA A 11 6.62 -17.90 -26.03
C ALA A 11 5.99 -16.56 -26.46
N GLU A 12 6.59 -15.42 -26.13
CA GLU A 12 6.09 -14.09 -26.51
C GLU A 12 6.47 -13.67 -27.94
N GLN A 13 7.71 -13.94 -28.37
CA GLN A 13 8.23 -13.46 -29.65
C GLN A 13 8.04 -14.46 -30.79
N TYR A 14 8.05 -15.76 -30.50
CA TYR A 14 7.97 -16.86 -31.47
C TYR A 14 6.97 -17.94 -31.03
N PRO A 15 5.70 -17.60 -30.77
CA PRO A 15 4.73 -18.53 -30.18
C PRO A 15 4.47 -19.77 -31.05
N ALA A 16 4.44 -19.62 -32.37
CA ALA A 16 4.17 -20.73 -33.29
C ALA A 16 5.32 -21.74 -33.35
N GLU A 17 6.54 -21.24 -33.48
CA GLU A 17 7.76 -22.03 -33.48
C GLU A 17 7.97 -22.69 -32.13
N PHE A 18 7.70 -21.97 -31.04
CA PHE A 18 7.82 -22.49 -29.69
C PHE A 18 6.83 -23.61 -29.40
N VAL A 19 5.56 -23.45 -29.77
CA VAL A 19 4.52 -24.50 -29.63
C VAL A 19 4.84 -25.70 -30.52
N SER A 20 5.28 -25.46 -31.76
CA SER A 20 5.69 -26.51 -32.69
C SER A 20 6.86 -27.32 -32.13
N TRP A 21 7.88 -26.65 -31.59
CA TRP A 21 9.00 -27.31 -30.94
C TRP A 21 8.57 -28.10 -29.69
N LEU A 22 7.74 -27.52 -28.83
CA LEU A 22 7.37 -28.10 -27.55
C LEU A 22 6.40 -29.28 -27.68
N LEU A 23 5.40 -29.15 -28.55
CA LEU A 23 4.29 -30.11 -28.69
C LEU A 23 4.38 -30.95 -29.97
N SER A 24 5.38 -30.70 -30.84
CA SER A 24 5.51 -31.34 -32.16
C SER A 24 4.23 -31.21 -33.02
N ALA A 25 3.52 -30.09 -32.87
CA ALA A 25 2.25 -29.83 -33.55
C ALA A 25 2.26 -28.46 -34.24
N GLN A 26 1.79 -28.39 -35.49
CA GLN A 26 1.54 -27.11 -36.14
C GLN A 26 0.21 -26.53 -35.66
N SER A 27 0.26 -25.35 -35.03
CA SER A 27 -0.93 -24.56 -34.72
C SER A 27 -0.86 -23.24 -35.48
N GLN A 28 -1.97 -22.84 -36.11
CA GLN A 28 -2.10 -21.59 -36.86
C GLN A 28 -2.74 -20.47 -36.04
N ASP A 29 -3.36 -20.80 -34.91
CA ASP A 29 -4.04 -19.83 -34.03
C ASP A 29 -3.51 -19.99 -32.61
N ILE A 30 -2.60 -19.09 -32.23
CA ILE A 30 -1.96 -19.10 -30.91
C ILE A 30 -2.14 -17.73 -30.28
N LYS A 31 -2.81 -17.70 -29.14
CA LYS A 31 -2.98 -16.52 -28.32
C LYS A 31 -2.13 -16.63 -27.07
N VAL A 32 -1.12 -15.77 -26.95
CA VAL A 32 -0.33 -15.65 -25.72
C VAL A 32 -1.15 -14.92 -24.67
N LEU A 33 -1.46 -15.60 -23.57
CA LEU A 33 -2.12 -14.98 -22.42
C LEU A 33 -1.05 -14.52 -21.43
N LYS A 34 -0.92 -13.21 -21.25
CA LYS A 34 -0.06 -12.64 -20.20
C LYS A 34 -0.74 -12.82 -18.85
N THR A 35 -0.51 -13.98 -18.23
CA THR A 35 -0.98 -14.31 -16.88
C THR A 35 0.03 -13.94 -15.80
N GLU A 36 1.20 -13.41 -16.18
CA GLU A 36 2.15 -12.88 -15.22
C GLU A 36 1.59 -11.63 -14.55
N LEU A 37 1.65 -11.63 -13.22
CA LEU A 37 1.38 -10.43 -12.44
C LEU A 37 2.51 -9.44 -12.70
N THR A 38 2.34 -8.55 -13.68
CA THR A 38 3.22 -7.38 -13.87
C THR A 38 3.24 -6.55 -12.60
N LEU A 39 4.36 -5.87 -12.30
CA LEU A 39 4.48 -4.96 -11.14
C LEU A 39 3.56 -3.72 -11.22
N GLU A 40 2.78 -3.60 -12.29
CA GLU A 40 1.78 -2.55 -12.43
C GLU A 40 0.70 -2.68 -11.36
N ARG A 41 0.22 -1.54 -10.86
CA ARG A 41 -0.82 -1.52 -9.83
C ARG A 41 -2.12 -2.07 -10.42
N PHE A 42 -2.53 -3.25 -9.97
CA PHE A 42 -3.82 -3.82 -10.31
C PHE A 42 -4.98 -3.06 -9.66
N GLU A 43 -6.09 -2.95 -10.38
CA GLU A 43 -7.34 -2.47 -9.79
C GLU A 43 -7.83 -3.44 -8.71
N LYS A 44 -8.35 -2.88 -7.61
CA LYS A 44 -8.78 -3.68 -6.44
C LYS A 44 -9.85 -4.71 -6.81
N ASP A 45 -10.75 -4.38 -7.72
CA ASP A 45 -11.85 -5.26 -8.12
C ASP A 45 -11.37 -6.43 -8.98
N LEU A 46 -10.32 -6.23 -9.79
CA LEU A 46 -9.65 -7.31 -10.50
C LEU A 46 -9.01 -8.30 -9.51
N ILE A 47 -8.28 -7.79 -8.51
CA ILE A 47 -7.64 -8.63 -7.49
C ILE A 47 -8.68 -9.44 -6.71
N ARG A 48 -9.81 -8.84 -6.33
CA ARG A 48 -10.92 -9.55 -5.65
C ARG A 48 -11.57 -10.63 -6.52
N GLY A 49 -11.58 -10.46 -7.85
CA GLY A 49 -12.09 -11.46 -8.78
C GLY A 49 -11.23 -12.71 -8.86
N PHE A 50 -9.90 -12.58 -8.71
CA PHE A 50 -8.97 -13.71 -8.73
C PHE A 50 -8.66 -14.29 -7.35
N PHE A 51 -8.61 -13.43 -6.34
CA PHE A 51 -8.25 -13.81 -4.98
C PHE A 51 -9.40 -13.50 -4.03
N ARG A 52 -10.01 -14.55 -3.50
CA ARG A 52 -11.03 -14.40 -2.44
C ARG A 52 -10.37 -13.93 -1.15
N GLU A 53 -11.05 -13.03 -0.44
CA GLU A 53 -10.50 -12.34 0.73
C GLU A 53 -10.16 -13.29 1.88
N ASP A 54 -10.97 -14.34 2.08
CA ASP A 54 -10.73 -15.41 3.05
C ASP A 54 -9.38 -16.11 2.81
N VAL A 55 -9.09 -16.46 1.55
CA VAL A 55 -7.83 -17.07 1.15
C VAL A 55 -6.66 -16.08 1.29
N MET A 56 -6.86 -14.81 0.92
CA MET A 56 -5.81 -13.80 1.06
C MET A 56 -5.42 -13.56 2.51
N ARG A 57 -6.37 -13.57 3.44
CA ARG A 57 -6.11 -13.36 4.87
C ARG A 57 -5.22 -14.44 5.48
N GLU A 58 -5.17 -15.64 4.89
CA GLU A 58 -4.25 -16.70 5.31
C GLU A 58 -2.81 -16.48 4.80
N SER A 59 -2.61 -15.59 3.82
CA SER A 59 -1.29 -15.30 3.27
C SER A 59 -0.41 -14.54 4.27
N VAL A 60 0.82 -15.01 4.43
CA VAL A 60 1.85 -14.35 5.26
C VAL A 60 2.08 -12.90 4.80
N ILE A 61 2.10 -12.65 3.49
CA ILE A 61 2.29 -11.31 2.93
C ILE A 61 1.14 -10.37 3.31
N TYR A 62 -0.09 -10.87 3.31
CA TYR A 62 -1.25 -10.07 3.72
C TYR A 62 -1.14 -9.67 5.20
N GLN A 63 -0.75 -10.63 6.06
CA GLN A 63 -0.57 -10.38 7.48
C GLN A 63 0.56 -9.39 7.77
N ASP A 64 1.67 -9.47 7.02
CA ASP A 64 2.77 -8.51 7.13
C ASP A 64 2.32 -7.10 6.75
N ILE A 65 1.60 -6.93 5.63
CA ILE A 65 1.07 -5.63 5.20
C ILE A 65 0.10 -5.06 6.26
N LEU A 66 -0.80 -5.91 6.77
CA LEU A 66 -1.73 -5.51 7.83
C LEU A 66 -0.98 -5.08 9.10
N GLN A 67 0.03 -5.85 9.51
CA GLN A 67 0.82 -5.57 10.70
C GLN A 67 1.60 -4.25 10.55
N GLN A 68 2.20 -4.00 9.38
CA GLN A 68 2.88 -2.74 9.10
C GLN A 68 1.91 -1.56 9.14
N GLY A 69 0.74 -1.69 8.52
CA GLY A 69 -0.31 -0.65 8.56
C GLY A 69 -0.78 -0.35 9.98
N LEU A 70 -0.98 -1.39 10.80
CA LEU A 70 -1.34 -1.22 12.21
C LEU A 70 -0.22 -0.55 13.03
N GLN A 71 1.05 -0.87 12.76
CA GLN A 71 2.18 -0.23 13.42
C GLN A 71 2.28 1.25 13.04
N GLN A 72 2.17 1.56 11.75
CA GLN A 72 2.18 2.92 11.25
C GLN A 72 1.02 3.73 11.86
N GLY A 73 -0.21 3.23 11.80
CA GLY A 73 -1.36 3.92 12.38
C GLY A 73 -1.25 4.12 13.90
N ARG A 74 -0.64 3.19 14.63
CA ARG A 74 -0.34 3.39 16.06
C ARG A 74 0.73 4.46 16.30
N GLN A 75 1.71 4.60 15.43
CA GLN A 75 2.74 5.63 15.55
C GLN A 75 2.16 7.01 15.25
N GLU A 76 1.43 7.14 14.14
CA GLU A 76 0.73 8.37 13.74
C GLU A 76 -0.27 8.80 14.82
N GLY A 77 -1.16 7.90 15.26
CA GLY A 77 -2.14 8.23 16.30
C GLY A 77 -1.52 8.61 17.66
N ARG A 78 -0.34 8.07 18.00
CA ARG A 78 0.39 8.51 19.20
C ARG A 78 0.99 9.90 19.04
N GLN A 79 1.47 10.24 17.85
CA GLN A 79 2.03 11.57 17.56
C GLN A 79 0.92 12.62 17.57
N GLU A 80 -0.17 12.37 16.85
CA GLU A 80 -1.36 13.23 16.83
C GLU A 80 -1.92 13.42 18.24
N GLY A 81 -2.16 12.33 18.98
CA GLY A 81 -2.68 12.41 20.35
C GLY A 81 -1.75 13.15 21.31
N ARG A 82 -0.43 13.08 21.12
CA ARG A 82 0.54 13.87 21.90
C ARG A 82 0.41 15.36 21.58
N GLN A 83 0.38 15.72 20.29
CA GLN A 83 0.24 17.11 19.84
C GLN A 83 -1.08 17.71 20.34
N GLU A 84 -2.20 17.01 20.16
CA GLU A 84 -3.51 17.44 20.66
C GLU A 84 -3.50 17.65 22.18
N GLY A 85 -2.83 16.74 22.92
CA GLY A 85 -2.64 16.85 24.36
C GLY A 85 -1.85 18.09 24.78
N GLU A 86 -0.73 18.37 24.11
CA GLU A 86 0.10 19.56 24.39
C GLU A 86 -0.64 20.86 24.07
N VAL A 87 -1.29 20.94 22.91
CA VAL A 87 -2.13 22.08 22.52
C VAL A 87 -3.23 22.31 23.56
N ALA A 88 -3.91 21.25 24.01
CA ALA A 88 -4.96 21.35 25.01
C ALA A 88 -4.41 21.84 26.36
N LEU A 89 -3.23 21.37 26.77
CA LEU A 89 -2.56 21.81 27.99
C LEU A 89 -2.18 23.28 27.92
N ILE A 90 -1.54 23.73 26.83
CA ILE A 90 -1.13 25.12 26.63
C ILE A 90 -2.37 26.03 26.61
N THR A 91 -3.39 25.65 25.83
CA THR A 91 -4.65 26.42 25.76
C THR A 91 -5.30 26.56 27.13
N ARG A 92 -5.36 25.47 27.91
CA ARG A 92 -5.88 25.50 29.29
C ARG A 92 -5.06 26.40 30.20
N GLN A 93 -3.73 26.38 30.10
CA GLN A 93 -2.85 27.23 30.92
C GLN A 93 -2.99 28.71 30.55
N LEU A 94 -2.99 29.03 29.26
CA LEU A 94 -3.21 30.40 28.76
C LEU A 94 -4.57 30.91 29.21
N THR A 95 -5.62 30.09 29.10
CA THR A 95 -6.97 30.48 29.50
C THR A 95 -7.07 30.78 30.99
N ARG A 96 -6.42 29.96 31.83
CA ARG A 96 -6.38 30.18 33.28
C ARG A 96 -5.58 31.43 33.68
N ARG A 97 -4.52 31.77 32.95
CA ARG A 97 -3.63 32.90 33.31
C ARG A 97 -4.05 34.23 32.71
N LEU A 98 -4.62 34.22 31.51
CA LEU A 98 -4.88 35.42 30.70
C LEU A 98 -6.37 35.66 30.41
N GLY A 99 -7.26 34.76 30.83
CA GLY A 99 -8.69 34.82 30.49
C GLY A 99 -8.98 34.22 29.12
N GLU A 100 -10.05 34.64 28.44
CA GLU A 100 -10.41 34.07 27.13
C GLU A 100 -9.28 34.23 26.10
N VAL A 101 -8.85 33.09 25.55
CA VAL A 101 -7.80 33.05 24.52
C VAL A 101 -8.45 33.12 23.14
N ASN A 102 -7.97 34.05 22.31
CA ASN A 102 -8.44 34.24 20.94
C ASN A 102 -8.27 32.95 20.10
N SER A 103 -9.31 32.57 19.35
CA SER A 103 -9.34 31.38 18.49
C SER A 103 -8.22 31.35 17.44
N LEU A 104 -7.80 32.50 16.93
CA LEU A 104 -6.71 32.62 15.96
C LEU A 104 -5.35 32.23 16.58
N LEU A 105 -5.15 32.49 17.88
CA LEU A 105 -3.95 32.03 18.59
C LEU A 105 -3.97 30.51 18.81
N ILE A 106 -5.12 29.94 19.14
CA ILE A 106 -5.28 28.49 19.30
C ILE A 106 -4.98 27.76 17.98
N GLU A 107 -5.49 28.27 16.86
CA GLU A 107 -5.20 27.73 15.53
C GLU A 107 -3.72 27.84 15.14
N ARG A 108 -3.03 28.90 15.58
CA ARG A 108 -1.57 29.01 15.40
C ARG A 108 -0.83 27.95 16.21
N ILE A 109 -1.22 27.73 17.47
CA ILE A 109 -0.62 26.72 18.35
C ILE A 109 -0.84 25.31 17.78
N ARG A 110 -2.04 24.99 17.26
CA ARG A 110 -2.34 23.69 16.62
C ARG A 110 -1.44 23.37 15.43
N ARG A 111 -0.94 24.38 14.71
CA ARG A 111 -0.06 24.19 13.55
C ARG A 111 1.41 24.00 13.91
N LEU A 112 1.79 24.19 15.17
CA LEU A 112 3.15 23.96 15.64
C LEU A 112 3.38 22.47 15.83
N SER A 113 4.60 22.01 15.55
CA SER A 113 5.02 20.65 15.90
C SER A 113 5.15 20.50 17.42
N THR A 114 5.12 19.27 17.92
CA THR A 114 5.38 18.99 19.36
C THR A 114 6.73 19.51 19.85
N GLU A 115 7.71 19.67 18.95
CA GLU A 115 9.03 20.22 19.30
C GLU A 115 9.01 21.75 19.45
N GLN A 116 7.98 22.40 18.91
CA GLN A 116 7.76 23.84 18.93
C GLN A 116 6.75 24.27 20.00
N LEU A 117 6.05 23.32 20.65
CA LEU A 117 5.07 23.52 21.73
C LEU A 117 5.74 23.50 23.11
#